data_AF-R7EVT1-F1
#
_entry.id   AF-R7EVT1-F1
#
_cell.length_a   1.000
_cell.length_b   1.000
_cell.length_c   1.000
_cell.angle_alpha   90.00
_cell.angle_beta   90.00
_cell.angle_gamma   90.00
#
_symmetry.space_group_name_H-M   'P 1'
#
loop_
_entity.id
_entity.type
_entity.pdbx_description
1 polymer ?
#
loop_
_entity_poly.entity_id
_entity_poly.type
_entity_poly.pdbx_seq_one_letter_code
_entity_poly.pdbx_strand_id
1 'polypeptide(L)'
;MKTSFYFVLWILVYPILDLVGISADNSFIVALLLIWLISNLLNRQLRPIIYYNQALYVGGILRMAERGNLEGLRKKIRNQVLISAITATYMAIMTAVLIIQVIESQNYDIIPLIIFGLITVAEIWRLKKALQALHQNDIDNTLVMGFNIRPDNAFADAPLPPRPRRYSAYLAVSTIFAVLSALLGLAGIIIGILFSFKITSTPLQGMYVSIYYLYGGLALYFGIHDTINTLSAQKHNIAG
;
A
#
# COMPACT_ATOMS: atom_id res chain seq x y z
N MET A 1 -1.20 3.33 -8.83
CA MET A 1 -0.46 2.05 -8.89
C MET A 1 -0.83 1.17 -7.70
N LYS A 2 -0.67 -0.15 -7.81
CA LYS A 2 -0.87 -1.08 -6.69
C LYS A 2 0.17 -0.87 -5.59
N THR A 3 -0.13 -1.27 -4.35
CA THR A 3 0.76 -1.03 -3.20
C THR A 3 2.08 -1.78 -3.32
N SER A 4 2.05 -3.02 -3.84
CA SER A 4 3.25 -3.83 -4.14
C SER A 4 4.27 -3.14 -5.04
N PHE A 5 3.84 -2.31 -5.98
CA PHE A 5 4.74 -1.52 -6.84
C PHE A 5 5.64 -0.59 -6.02
N TYR A 6 5.08 0.07 -5.01
CA TYR A 6 5.83 0.99 -4.15
C TYR A 6 6.82 0.25 -3.25
N PHE A 7 6.46 -0.95 -2.74
CA PHE A 7 7.39 -1.77 -1.98
C PHE A 7 8.62 -2.17 -2.81
N VAL A 8 8.41 -2.62 -4.05
CA VAL A 8 9.52 -2.96 -4.96
C VAL A 8 10.39 -1.75 -5.24
N LEU A 9 9.81 -0.59 -5.53
CA LEU A 9 10.58 0.64 -5.75
C LEU A 9 11.41 1.01 -4.52
N TRP A 10 10.80 1.05 -3.33
CA TRP A 10 11.50 1.40 -2.10
C TRP A 10 12.68 0.45 -1.80
N ILE A 11 12.54 -0.85 -2.08
CA ILE A 11 13.63 -1.82 -1.90
C ILE A 11 14.75 -1.59 -2.90
N LEU A 12 14.43 -1.32 -4.17
CA LEU A 12 15.43 -1.20 -5.24
C LEU A 12 16.13 0.17 -5.25
N VAL A 13 15.49 1.22 -4.74
CA VAL A 13 16.04 2.57 -4.78
C VAL A 13 17.32 2.68 -3.95
N TYR A 14 17.38 2.12 -2.75
CA TYR A 14 18.58 2.24 -1.91
C TYR A 14 19.84 1.61 -2.53
N PRO A 15 19.82 0.37 -3.06
CA PRO A 15 20.94 -0.19 -3.81
C PRO A 15 21.34 0.64 -5.03
N ILE A 16 20.37 1.23 -5.75
CA ILE A 16 20.66 2.09 -6.91
C ILE A 16 21.37 3.37 -6.47
N LEU A 17 20.95 3.98 -5.36
CA LEU A 17 21.58 5.19 -4.83
C LEU A 17 23.02 4.93 -4.38
N ASP A 18 23.27 3.77 -3.77
CA ASP A 18 24.60 3.32 -3.36
C ASP A 18 25.52 3.10 -4.56
N LEU A 19 25.02 2.46 -5.63
CA LEU A 19 25.76 2.27 -6.89
C LEU A 19 26.13 3.59 -7.58
N VAL A 20 25.31 4.63 -7.42
CA VAL A 20 25.54 5.96 -8.00
C VAL A 20 26.43 6.84 -7.10
N GLY A 21 26.83 6.34 -5.91
CA GLY A 21 27.72 7.04 -4.98
C GLY A 21 27.04 8.20 -4.24
N ILE A 22 25.71 8.16 -4.09
CA ILE A 22 24.96 9.18 -3.35
C ILE A 22 25.14 8.91 -1.86
N SER A 23 25.60 9.92 -1.11
CA SER A 23 25.87 9.79 0.33
C SER A 23 24.62 9.39 1.11
N ALA A 24 24.84 8.61 2.17
CA ALA A 24 23.77 8.14 3.05
C ALA A 24 22.92 9.29 3.62
N ASP A 25 23.52 10.44 3.90
CA ASP A 25 22.87 11.62 4.48
C ASP A 25 21.76 12.19 3.59
N ASN A 26 21.94 12.15 2.26
CA ASN A 26 20.92 12.65 1.31
C ASN A 26 20.06 11.53 0.71
N SER A 27 20.43 10.27 0.96
CA SER A 27 19.82 9.10 0.32
C SER A 27 18.30 9.05 0.52
N PHE A 28 17.81 9.43 1.69
CA PHE A 28 16.37 9.43 1.99
C PHE A 28 15.59 10.43 1.14
N ILE A 29 16.04 11.70 1.09
CA ILE A 29 15.36 12.75 0.32
C ILE A 29 15.41 12.42 -1.17
N VAL A 30 16.57 11.95 -1.66
CA VAL A 30 16.70 11.55 -3.06
C VAL A 30 15.81 10.36 -3.38
N ALA A 31 15.73 9.36 -2.50
CA ALA A 31 14.82 8.22 -2.67
C ALA A 31 13.35 8.67 -2.76
N LEU A 32 12.93 9.57 -1.88
CA LEU A 32 11.57 10.10 -1.85
C LEU A 32 11.25 10.87 -3.14
N LEU A 33 12.15 11.74 -3.59
CA LEU A 33 12.01 12.48 -4.85
C LEU A 33 11.93 11.54 -6.06
N LEU A 34 12.78 10.51 -6.09
CA LEU A 34 12.84 9.55 -7.20
C LEU A 34 11.55 8.72 -7.27
N ILE A 35 11.07 8.20 -6.14
CA ILE A 35 9.80 7.46 -6.06
C ILE A 35 8.63 8.36 -6.44
N TRP A 36 8.61 9.60 -5.96
CA TRP A 36 7.58 10.57 -6.32
C TRP A 36 7.58 10.88 -7.83
N LEU A 37 8.76 11.11 -8.43
CA LEU A 37 8.91 11.38 -9.86
C LEU A 37 8.42 10.19 -10.71
N ILE A 38 8.86 8.97 -10.39
CA ILE A 38 8.44 7.75 -11.07
C ILE A 38 6.92 7.57 -10.94
N SER A 39 6.38 7.72 -9.73
CA SER A 39 4.94 7.60 -9.46
C SER A 39 4.14 8.61 -10.27
N ASN A 40 4.56 9.88 -10.30
CA ASN A 40 3.88 10.93 -11.03
C ASN A 40 3.89 10.68 -12.54
N LEU A 41 5.06 10.30 -13.09
CA LEU A 41 5.22 10.00 -14.51
C LEU A 41 4.32 8.83 -14.95
N LEU A 42 4.33 7.75 -14.16
CA LEU A 42 3.51 6.58 -14.43
C LEU A 42 2.01 6.88 -14.28
N ASN A 43 1.60 7.61 -13.25
CA ASN A 43 0.20 8.00 -13.05
C ASN A 43 -0.31 8.88 -14.19
N ARG A 44 0.55 9.73 -14.76
CA ARG A 44 0.19 10.54 -15.94
C ARG A 44 -0.04 9.67 -17.17
N GLN A 45 0.84 8.71 -17.45
CA GLN A 45 0.69 7.82 -18.62
C GLN A 45 -0.46 6.82 -18.48
N LEU A 46 -0.72 6.35 -17.26
CA LEU A 46 -1.73 5.33 -16.98
C LEU A 46 -3.08 5.93 -16.56
N ARG A 47 -3.28 7.24 -16.67
CA ARG A 47 -4.50 7.93 -16.25
C ARG A 47 -5.80 7.27 -16.79
N PRO A 48 -5.91 6.86 -18.07
CA PRO A 48 -7.12 6.18 -18.56
C PRO A 48 -7.37 4.83 -17.88
N ILE A 49 -6.30 4.09 -17.57
CA ILE A 49 -6.38 2.79 -16.90
C ILE A 49 -6.76 2.96 -15.42
N ILE A 50 -6.19 3.96 -14.75
CA ILE A 50 -6.51 4.30 -13.37
C ILE A 50 -7.99 4.68 -13.26
N TYR A 51 -8.46 5.53 -14.17
CA TYR A 51 -9.87 5.93 -14.23
C TYR A 51 -10.80 4.73 -14.46
N TYR A 52 -10.49 3.85 -15.42
CA TYR A 52 -11.26 2.64 -15.67
C TYR A 52 -11.33 1.72 -14.45
N ASN A 53 -10.20 1.49 -13.76
CA ASN A 53 -10.16 0.70 -12.54
C ASN A 53 -10.99 1.31 -11.41
N GLN A 54 -10.94 2.63 -11.24
CA GLN A 54 -11.70 3.33 -10.23
C GLN A 54 -13.20 3.24 -10.52
N ALA A 55 -13.61 3.45 -11.77
CA ALA A 55 -15.01 3.30 -12.18
C ALA A 55 -15.51 1.86 -11.98
N LEU A 56 -14.70 0.85 -12.28
CA LEU A 56 -15.05 -0.55 -12.07
C LEU A 56 -15.20 -0.91 -10.58
N TYR A 57 -14.32 -0.36 -9.73
CA TYR A 57 -14.39 -0.51 -8.28
C TYR A 57 -15.64 0.17 -7.70
N VAL A 58 -15.87 1.45 -8.04
CA VAL A 58 -17.01 2.26 -7.57
C VAL A 58 -18.33 1.68 -8.05
N GLY A 59 -18.44 1.34 -9.34
CA GLY A 59 -19.65 0.72 -9.91
C GLY A 59 -19.93 -0.68 -9.32
N GLY A 60 -18.91 -1.39 -8.86
CA GLY A 60 -19.11 -2.62 -8.09
C GLY A 60 -19.76 -2.38 -6.73
N ILE A 61 -19.39 -1.29 -6.04
CA ILE A 61 -19.94 -0.92 -4.73
C ILE A 61 -21.36 -0.37 -4.86
N LEU A 62 -21.61 0.51 -5.84
CA LEU A 62 -22.93 1.09 -6.09
C LEU A 62 -23.97 0.01 -6.41
N ARG A 63 -23.63 -0.95 -7.27
CA ARG A 63 -24.51 -2.11 -7.55
C ARG A 63 -24.80 -2.99 -6.33
N MET A 64 -23.90 -3.03 -5.34
CA MET A 64 -24.16 -3.73 -4.07
C MET A 64 -25.13 -2.92 -3.19
N ALA A 65 -24.98 -1.59 -3.18
CA ALA A 65 -25.88 -0.68 -2.47
C ALA A 65 -27.30 -0.69 -3.07
N GLU A 66 -27.44 -0.59 -4.39
CA GLU A 66 -28.74 -0.67 -5.10
C GLU A 66 -29.50 -1.97 -4.83
N ARG A 67 -28.78 -3.08 -4.67
CA ARG A 67 -29.37 -4.39 -4.34
C ARG A 67 -29.67 -4.57 -2.86
N GLY A 68 -29.45 -3.54 -2.02
CA GLY A 68 -29.62 -3.62 -0.58
C GLY A 68 -28.64 -4.55 0.13
N ASN A 69 -27.50 -4.91 -0.50
CA ASN A 69 -26.56 -5.89 0.04
C ASN A 69 -25.58 -5.24 1.05
N LEU A 70 -26.10 -4.93 2.24
CA LEU A 70 -25.33 -4.32 3.33
C LEU A 70 -24.22 -5.25 3.85
N GLU A 71 -24.44 -6.56 3.87
CA GLU A 71 -23.42 -7.53 4.30
C GLU A 71 -22.20 -7.54 3.38
N GLY A 72 -22.41 -7.45 2.07
CA GLY A 72 -21.34 -7.35 1.07
C GLY A 72 -20.50 -6.08 1.23
N LEU A 73 -21.17 -4.95 1.50
CA LEU A 73 -20.50 -3.67 1.79
C LEU A 73 -19.70 -3.76 3.09
N ARG A 74 -20.29 -4.30 4.16
CA ARG A 74 -19.61 -4.49 5.46
C ARG A 74 -18.40 -5.42 5.33
N LYS A 75 -18.48 -6.48 4.53
CA LYS A 75 -17.33 -7.37 4.23
C LYS A 75 -16.20 -6.61 3.55
N LYS A 76 -16.50 -5.73 2.59
CA LYS A 76 -15.48 -4.87 1.95
C LYS A 76 -14.85 -3.88 2.91
N ILE A 77 -15.66 -3.23 3.75
CA ILE A 77 -15.16 -2.32 4.79
C ILE A 77 -14.30 -3.07 5.80
N ARG A 78 -14.68 -4.28 6.21
CA ARG A 78 -13.84 -5.10 7.11
C ARG A 78 -12.46 -5.38 6.53
N ASN A 79 -12.38 -5.68 5.25
CA ASN A 79 -11.09 -5.86 4.58
C ASN A 79 -10.30 -4.53 4.54
N GLN A 80 -10.96 -3.40 4.31
CA GLN A 80 -10.33 -2.08 4.37
C GLN A 80 -9.84 -1.72 5.78
N VAL A 81 -10.60 -2.05 6.82
CA VAL A 81 -10.20 -1.92 8.23
C VAL A 81 -8.97 -2.77 8.50
N LEU A 82 -8.96 -4.04 8.07
CA LEU A 82 -7.81 -4.93 8.24
C LEU A 82 -6.55 -4.35 7.58
N ILE A 83 -6.64 -3.92 6.31
CA ILE A 83 -5.53 -3.34 5.58
C ILE A 83 -5.06 -2.04 6.25
N SER A 84 -5.98 -1.17 6.66
CA SER A 84 -5.66 0.09 7.33
C SER A 84 -5.05 -0.14 8.72
N ALA A 85 -5.49 -1.18 9.45
CA ALA A 85 -4.95 -1.55 10.75
C ALA A 85 -3.52 -2.07 10.65
N ILE A 86 -3.26 -2.93 9.66
CA ILE A 86 -1.91 -3.43 9.36
C ILE A 86 -0.99 -2.26 8.97
N THR A 87 -1.46 -1.36 8.10
CA THR A 87 -0.69 -0.20 7.63
C THR A 87 -0.44 0.83 8.73
N ALA A 88 -1.43 1.11 9.58
CA ALA A 88 -1.28 2.03 10.71
C ALA A 88 -0.32 1.48 11.77
N THR A 89 -0.45 0.19 12.09
CA THR A 89 0.48 -0.51 13.00
C THR A 89 1.91 -0.45 12.46
N TYR A 90 2.09 -0.70 11.17
CA TYR A 90 3.38 -0.58 10.51
C TYR A 90 3.98 0.82 10.65
N MET A 91 3.22 1.85 10.29
CA MET A 91 3.70 3.24 10.33
C MET A 91 4.01 3.67 11.76
N ALA A 92 3.23 3.23 12.75
CA ALA A 92 3.48 3.48 14.16
C ALA A 92 4.79 2.84 14.65
N ILE A 93 5.04 1.58 14.30
CA ILE A 93 6.30 0.88 14.65
C ILE A 93 7.48 1.57 13.99
N MET A 94 7.40 1.89 12.69
CA MET A 94 8.47 2.60 11.98
C MET A 94 8.77 3.96 12.60
N THR A 95 7.73 4.72 12.96
CA THR A 95 7.91 6.02 13.63
C THR A 95 8.56 5.84 15.00
N ALA A 96 8.15 4.84 15.79
CA ALA A 96 8.78 4.56 17.08
C ALA A 96 10.26 4.20 16.93
N VAL A 97 10.62 3.41 15.90
CA VAL A 97 12.01 3.08 15.58
C VAL A 97 12.81 4.33 15.20
N LEU A 98 12.25 5.23 14.38
CA LEU A 98 12.90 6.49 14.03
C LEU A 98 13.10 7.39 15.26
N ILE A 99 12.13 7.42 16.20
CA ILE A 99 12.27 8.15 17.47
C ILE A 99 13.46 7.61 18.27
N ILE A 100 13.58 6.29 18.42
CA ILE A 100 14.70 5.66 19.14
C ILE A 100 16.03 6.03 18.46
N GLN A 101 16.10 5.97 17.13
CA GLN A 101 17.31 6.35 16.38
C GLN A 101 17.72 7.81 16.58
N VAL A 102 16.74 8.73 16.63
CA VAL A 102 17.01 10.15 16.94
C VAL A 102 17.51 10.33 18.37
N ILE A 103 16.99 9.57 19.33
CA ILE A 103 17.41 9.66 20.74
C ILE A 103 18.82 9.07 20.94
N GLU A 104 19.12 7.94 20.30
CA GLU A 104 20.39 7.22 20.47
C GLU A 104 21.53 7.79 19.61
N SER A 105 21.23 8.40 18.46
CA SER A 105 22.23 8.91 17.53
C SER A 105 22.21 10.44 17.50
N GLN A 106 23.28 11.07 18.00
CA GLN A 106 23.39 12.54 18.09
C GLN A 106 23.37 13.27 16.74
N ASN A 107 23.51 12.56 15.62
CA ASN A 107 23.57 13.12 14.25
C ASN A 107 22.46 12.59 13.31
N TYR A 108 21.35 12.08 13.84
CA TYR A 108 20.27 11.55 12.98
C TYR A 108 19.44 12.67 12.34
N ASP A 109 19.18 12.58 11.02
CA ASP A 109 18.32 13.53 10.31
C ASP A 109 16.86 13.40 10.81
N ILE A 110 16.33 14.50 11.33
CA ILE A 110 14.97 14.55 11.90
C ILE A 110 13.89 14.57 10.81
N ILE A 111 14.24 14.87 9.55
CA ILE A 111 13.30 15.00 8.43
C ILE A 111 12.50 13.69 8.20
N PRO A 112 13.14 12.50 8.08
CA PRO A 112 12.41 11.23 8.04
C PRO A 112 11.41 11.06 9.17
N LEU A 113 11.78 11.39 10.41
CA LEU A 113 10.90 11.26 11.57
C LEU A 113 9.64 12.12 11.42
N ILE A 114 9.79 13.38 11.00
CA ILE A 114 8.64 14.29 10.79
C ILE A 114 7.70 13.73 9.71
N ILE A 115 8.25 13.27 8.58
CA ILE A 115 7.45 12.75 7.46
C ILE A 115 6.70 11.48 7.87
N PHE A 116 7.38 10.50 8.47
CA PHE A 116 6.76 9.26 8.92
C PHE A 116 5.75 9.50 10.07
N GLY A 117 6.02 10.46 10.96
CA GLY A 117 5.08 10.87 12.00
C GLY A 117 3.77 11.39 11.42
N LEU A 118 3.84 12.29 10.43
CA LEU A 118 2.64 12.81 9.75
C LEU A 118 1.86 11.71 9.02
N ILE A 119 2.57 10.80 8.33
CA ILE A 119 1.93 9.67 7.64
C ILE A 119 1.26 8.73 8.65
N THR A 120 1.88 8.47 9.79
CA THR A 120 1.31 7.64 10.86
C THR A 120 -0.01 8.21 11.37
N VAL A 121 -0.06 9.52 11.64
CA VAL A 121 -1.30 10.18 12.06
C VAL A 121 -2.39 10.05 10.99
N ALA A 122 -2.04 10.25 9.71
CA ALA A 122 -2.98 10.10 8.61
C ALA A 122 -3.55 8.68 8.50
N GLU A 123 -2.72 7.64 8.67
CA GLU A 123 -3.16 6.25 8.64
C GLU A 123 -4.03 5.87 9.85
N ILE A 124 -3.72 6.40 11.05
CA ILE A 124 -4.59 6.24 12.23
C ILE A 124 -5.97 6.88 11.99
N TRP A 125 -6.01 8.07 11.38
CA TRP A 125 -7.28 8.72 11.02
C TRP A 125 -8.08 7.91 10.00
N ARG A 126 -7.41 7.34 8.98
CA ARG A 126 -8.05 6.44 8.01
C ARG A 126 -8.64 5.21 8.68
N LEU A 127 -7.89 4.57 9.58
CA LEU A 127 -8.38 3.43 10.35
C LEU A 127 -9.61 3.81 11.19
N LYS A 128 -9.58 4.95 11.89
CA LYS A 128 -10.72 5.44 12.67
C LYS A 128 -11.96 5.64 11.80
N LYS A 129 -11.81 6.27 10.63
CA LYS A 129 -12.92 6.48 9.68
C LYS A 129 -13.48 5.15 9.16
N ALA A 130 -12.62 4.19 8.82
CA ALA A 130 -13.04 2.87 8.37
C ALA A 130 -13.78 2.08 9.46
N LEU A 131 -13.32 2.17 10.72
CA LEU A 131 -14.00 1.57 11.87
C LEU A 131 -15.37 2.21 12.10
N GLN A 132 -15.48 3.53 12.01
CA GLN A 132 -16.77 4.23 12.10
C GLN A 132 -17.74 3.77 11.02
N ALA A 133 -17.26 3.62 9.78
CA ALA A 133 -18.07 3.13 8.66
C ALA A 133 -18.57 1.69 8.87
N LEU A 134 -17.81 0.84 9.57
CA LEU A 134 -18.20 -0.55 9.86
C LEU A 134 -19.41 -0.65 10.80
N HIS A 135 -19.54 0.31 11.72
CA HIS A 135 -20.62 0.38 12.70
C HIS A 135 -21.90 1.04 12.14
N GLN A 136 -21.85 1.58 10.92
CA GLN A 136 -23.04 2.13 10.28
C GLN A 136 -24.00 1.00 9.88
N ASN A 137 -25.29 1.27 10.05
CA ASN A 137 -26.39 0.38 9.66
C ASN A 137 -27.16 0.89 8.43
N ASP A 138 -26.84 2.08 7.96
CA ASP A 138 -27.44 2.70 6.79
C ASP A 138 -26.49 2.63 5.59
N ILE A 139 -27.01 2.26 4.42
CA ILE A 139 -26.26 2.07 3.18
C ILE A 139 -25.65 3.40 2.72
N ASP A 140 -26.39 4.51 2.79
CA ASP A 140 -25.92 5.81 2.32
C ASP A 140 -24.77 6.34 3.18
N ASN A 141 -24.93 6.26 4.50
CA ASN A 141 -23.85 6.58 5.44
C ASN A 141 -22.64 5.65 5.28
N THR A 142 -22.86 4.37 4.97
CA THR A 142 -21.80 3.40 4.68
C THR A 142 -21.03 3.77 3.40
N LEU A 143 -21.72 4.24 2.36
CA LEU A 143 -21.10 4.72 1.11
C LEU A 143 -20.25 5.97 1.33
N VAL A 144 -20.77 6.95 2.07
CA VAL A 144 -20.08 8.22 2.33
C VAL A 144 -18.87 8.02 3.26
N MET A 145 -19.06 7.30 4.38
CA MET A 145 -18.00 7.12 5.36
C MET A 145 -16.96 6.07 4.95
N GLY A 146 -17.41 4.93 4.40
CA GLY A 146 -16.53 3.81 4.06
C GLY A 146 -15.78 3.99 2.74
N PHE A 147 -16.47 4.53 1.73
CA PHE A 147 -15.96 4.57 0.36
C PHE A 147 -15.80 5.99 -0.21
N ASN A 148 -16.23 7.01 0.54
CA ASN A 148 -16.26 8.40 0.07
C ASN A 148 -17.06 8.57 -1.22
N ILE A 149 -18.12 7.76 -1.36
CA ILE A 149 -19.05 7.77 -2.49
C ILE A 149 -20.31 8.47 -2.01
N ARG A 150 -20.71 9.52 -2.73
CA ARG A 150 -22.00 10.17 -2.51
C ARG A 150 -23.09 9.40 -3.27
N PRO A 151 -24.27 9.15 -2.67
CA PRO A 151 -25.35 8.41 -3.32
C PRO A 151 -25.86 9.10 -4.60
N ASP A 152 -25.73 10.43 -4.67
CA ASP A 152 -26.01 11.31 -5.82
C ASP A 152 -24.92 11.28 -6.92
N ASN A 153 -23.90 10.42 -6.80
CA ASN A 153 -22.85 10.32 -7.82
C ASN A 153 -23.40 9.71 -9.12
N ALA A 154 -23.22 10.42 -10.23
CA ALA A 154 -23.58 10.03 -11.61
C ALA A 154 -23.00 8.68 -12.11
N PHE A 155 -22.19 7.99 -11.30
CA PHE A 155 -21.62 6.68 -11.61
C PHE A 155 -22.57 5.49 -11.35
N ALA A 156 -23.69 5.71 -10.65
CA ALA A 156 -24.69 4.65 -10.45
C ALA A 156 -25.33 4.25 -11.78
N ASP A 157 -25.72 5.24 -12.59
CA ASP A 157 -26.40 5.04 -13.87
C ASP A 157 -25.47 5.13 -15.10
N ALA A 158 -24.23 5.60 -14.94
CA ALA A 158 -23.31 5.72 -16.06
C ALA A 158 -22.80 4.34 -16.53
N PRO A 159 -22.89 4.03 -17.84
CA PRO A 159 -22.26 2.83 -18.38
C PRO A 159 -20.75 2.86 -18.08
N LEU A 160 -20.20 1.69 -17.72
CA LEU A 160 -18.77 1.55 -17.43
C LEU A 160 -17.96 2.14 -18.59
N PRO A 161 -16.90 2.93 -18.31
CA PRO A 161 -16.10 3.53 -19.36
C PRO A 161 -15.51 2.45 -20.28
N PRO A 162 -15.28 2.75 -21.56
CA PRO A 162 -14.74 1.77 -22.49
C PRO A 162 -13.37 1.28 -22.02
N ARG A 163 -13.16 -0.03 -22.15
CA ARG A 163 -11.93 -0.69 -21.70
C ARG A 163 -10.71 -0.10 -22.42
N PRO A 164 -9.68 0.36 -21.70
CA PRO A 164 -8.49 0.92 -22.34
C PRO A 164 -7.65 -0.15 -23.03
N ARG A 165 -7.09 0.17 -24.20
CA ARG A 165 -6.35 -0.76 -25.08
C ARG A 165 -5.22 -1.52 -24.39
N ARG A 166 -4.53 -0.90 -23.42
CA ARG A 166 -3.37 -1.48 -22.71
C ARG A 166 -3.72 -2.08 -21.35
N TYR A 167 -5.00 -2.34 -21.06
CA TYR A 167 -5.43 -2.84 -19.75
C TYR A 167 -4.86 -4.23 -19.40
N SER A 168 -4.78 -5.13 -20.37
CA SER A 168 -4.18 -6.47 -20.18
C SER A 168 -2.69 -6.39 -19.85
N ALA A 169 -1.94 -5.55 -20.57
CA ALA A 169 -0.52 -5.31 -20.31
C ALA A 169 -0.31 -4.70 -18.91
N TYR A 170 -1.17 -3.76 -18.50
CA TYR A 170 -1.14 -3.20 -17.15
C TYR A 170 -1.34 -4.29 -16.08
N LEU A 171 -2.29 -5.21 -16.28
CA LEU A 171 -2.50 -6.31 -15.34
C LEU A 171 -1.31 -7.24 -15.28
N ALA A 172 -0.71 -7.60 -16.42
CA ALA A 172 0.49 -8.43 -16.47
C ALA A 172 1.66 -7.79 -15.73
N VAL A 173 1.96 -6.52 -16.02
CA VAL A 173 3.02 -5.76 -15.31
C VAL A 173 2.71 -5.69 -13.82
N SER A 174 1.47 -5.40 -13.45
CA SER A 174 1.07 -5.34 -12.04
C SER A 174 1.21 -6.70 -11.33
N THR A 175 0.97 -7.82 -12.01
CA THR A 175 1.22 -9.15 -11.45
C THR A 175 2.72 -9.39 -11.26
N ILE A 176 3.56 -8.99 -12.22
CA ILE A 176 5.03 -9.12 -12.10
C ILE A 176 5.52 -8.36 -10.87
N PHE A 177 5.12 -7.10 -10.69
CA PHE A 177 5.49 -6.30 -9.51
C PHE A 177 4.95 -6.89 -8.21
N ALA A 178 3.75 -7.49 -8.22
CA ALA A 178 3.19 -8.14 -7.05
C ALA A 178 3.98 -9.40 -6.65
N VAL A 179 4.39 -10.22 -7.63
CA VAL A 179 5.24 -11.40 -7.40
C VAL A 179 6.63 -10.98 -6.93
N LEU A 180 7.24 -9.96 -7.54
CA LEU A 180 8.53 -9.42 -7.10
C LEU A 180 8.46 -8.90 -5.66
N SER A 181 7.39 -8.16 -5.30
CA SER A 181 7.15 -7.72 -3.93
C SER A 181 7.08 -8.90 -2.96
N ALA A 182 6.39 -9.97 -3.34
CA ALA A 182 6.28 -11.17 -2.52
C ALA A 182 7.64 -11.87 -2.32
N LEU A 183 8.42 -12.03 -3.40
CA LEU A 183 9.75 -12.64 -3.35
C LEU A 183 10.73 -11.80 -2.53
N LEU A 184 10.75 -10.48 -2.73
CA LEU A 184 11.60 -9.58 -1.95
C LEU A 184 11.17 -9.55 -0.47
N GLY A 185 9.87 -9.61 -0.20
CA GLY A 185 9.37 -9.72 1.17
C GLY A 185 9.82 -11.00 1.86
N LEU A 186 9.73 -12.13 1.16
CA LEU A 186 10.21 -13.43 1.64
C LEU A 186 11.73 -13.43 1.86
N ALA A 187 12.49 -12.82 0.94
CA ALA A 187 13.93 -12.63 1.12
C ALA A 187 14.25 -11.79 2.37
N GLY A 188 13.50 -10.71 2.61
CA GLY A 188 13.62 -9.89 3.82
C GLY A 188 13.38 -10.69 5.11
N ILE A 189 12.36 -11.56 5.12
CA ILE A 189 12.10 -12.47 6.26
C ILE A 189 13.25 -13.44 6.46
N ILE A 190 13.76 -14.07 5.40
CA ILE A 190 14.92 -14.99 5.49
C ILE A 190 16.14 -14.26 6.04
N ILE A 191 16.43 -13.06 5.54
CA ILE A 191 17.53 -12.22 6.04
C ILE A 191 17.34 -11.92 7.54
N GLY A 192 16.11 -11.56 7.95
CA GLY A 192 15.76 -11.36 9.36
C GLY A 192 16.05 -12.60 10.23
N ILE A 193 15.70 -13.80 9.74
CA ILE A 193 16.01 -15.08 10.40
C ILE A 193 17.52 -15.27 10.54
N LEU A 194 18.28 -15.07 9.47
CA LEU A 194 19.74 -15.22 9.49
C LEU A 194 20.41 -14.24 10.47
N PHE A 195 19.93 -12.99 10.54
CA PHE A 195 20.42 -12.03 11.54
C PHE A 195 20.00 -12.39 12.96
N SER A 196 18.82 -12.98 13.16
CA SER A 196 18.35 -13.42 14.49
C SER A 196 19.23 -14.52 15.11
N PHE A 197 19.88 -15.33 14.29
CA PHE A 197 20.76 -16.42 14.75
C PHE A 197 22.20 -15.99 15.05
N LYS A 198 22.60 -14.72 14.77
CA LYS A 198 23.91 -14.21 15.19
C LYS A 198 23.86 -13.80 16.67
N ILE A 199 24.64 -14.51 17.50
CA ILE A 199 24.63 -14.50 18.99
C ILE A 199 25.31 -13.24 19.58
N THR A 200 25.04 -12.04 19.07
CA THR A 200 25.53 -10.78 19.67
C THR A 200 24.38 -9.82 19.89
N SER A 201 23.65 -10.07 20.97
CA SER A 201 22.46 -9.32 21.40
C SER A 201 22.80 -7.87 21.76
N THR A 202 22.94 -7.04 20.73
CA THR A 202 22.91 -5.58 20.85
C THR A 202 21.49 -5.09 20.54
N PRO A 203 20.98 -4.05 21.25
CA PRO A 203 19.67 -3.47 20.97
C PRO A 203 19.48 -3.07 19.50
N LEU A 204 20.55 -2.55 18.88
CA LEU A 204 20.61 -2.21 17.45
C LEU A 204 20.36 -3.41 16.53
N GLN A 205 20.93 -4.59 16.80
CA GLN A 205 20.64 -5.79 16.00
C GLN A 205 19.17 -6.23 16.11
N GLY A 206 18.59 -6.18 17.31
CA GLY A 206 17.16 -6.47 17.51
C GLY A 206 16.26 -5.54 16.69
N MET A 207 16.63 -4.25 16.61
CA MET A 207 15.92 -3.27 15.77
C MET A 207 16.02 -3.59 14.27
N TYR A 208 17.22 -3.90 13.76
CA TYR A 208 17.39 -4.28 12.34
C TYR A 208 16.59 -5.53 11.98
N VAL A 209 16.66 -6.57 12.80
CA VAL A 209 15.88 -7.81 12.63
C VAL A 209 14.38 -7.51 12.58
N SER A 210 13.90 -6.64 13.48
CA SER A 210 12.50 -6.21 13.53
C SER A 210 12.08 -5.48 12.25
N ILE A 211 12.91 -4.58 11.71
CA ILE A 211 12.65 -3.88 10.45
C ILE A 211 12.58 -4.87 9.28
N TYR A 212 13.49 -5.85 9.20
CA TYR A 212 13.47 -6.87 8.15
C TYR A 212 12.19 -7.72 8.19
N TYR A 213 11.75 -8.13 9.38
CA TYR A 213 10.49 -8.88 9.53
C TYR A 213 9.27 -8.03 9.22
N LEU A 214 9.25 -6.77 9.68
CA LEU A 214 8.14 -5.86 9.48
C LEU A 214 7.99 -5.52 7.99
N TYR A 215 9.07 -5.03 7.37
CA TYR A 215 9.10 -4.64 5.96
C TYR A 215 8.93 -5.85 5.04
N GLY A 216 9.61 -6.96 5.36
CA GLY A 216 9.49 -8.23 4.63
C GLY A 216 8.08 -8.82 4.69
N GLY A 217 7.46 -8.81 5.88
CA GLY A 217 6.09 -9.28 6.09
C GLY A 217 5.05 -8.47 5.33
N LEU A 218 5.19 -7.14 5.29
CA LEU A 218 4.30 -6.27 4.52
C LEU A 218 4.47 -6.41 3.01
N ALA A 219 5.72 -6.42 2.54
CA ALA A 219 6.01 -6.64 1.13
C ALA A 219 5.48 -8.00 0.66
N LEU A 220 5.57 -9.02 1.52
CA LEU A 220 4.99 -10.35 1.29
C LEU A 220 3.46 -10.32 1.25
N TYR A 221 2.83 -9.74 2.29
CA TYR A 221 1.37 -9.63 2.39
C TYR A 221 0.77 -8.90 1.20
N PHE A 222 1.26 -7.69 0.90
CA PHE A 222 0.77 -6.89 -0.21
C PHE A 222 1.12 -7.52 -1.56
N GLY A 223 2.28 -8.19 -1.69
CA GLY A 223 2.63 -8.94 -2.88
C GLY A 223 1.65 -10.09 -3.16
N ILE A 224 1.33 -10.91 -2.16
CA ILE A 224 0.35 -12.01 -2.30
C ILE A 224 -1.05 -11.45 -2.58
N HIS A 225 -1.50 -10.48 -1.79
CA HIS A 225 -2.82 -9.87 -1.93
C HIS A 225 -3.01 -9.24 -3.32
N ASP A 226 -2.01 -8.51 -3.81
CA ASP A 226 -2.07 -7.88 -5.13
C ASP A 226 -2.01 -8.89 -6.26
N THR A 227 -1.28 -10.00 -6.09
CA THR A 227 -1.22 -11.10 -7.06
C THR A 227 -2.58 -11.78 -7.18
N ILE A 228 -3.22 -12.11 -6.06
CA ILE A 228 -4.57 -12.71 -6.06
C ILE A 228 -5.57 -11.76 -6.74
N ASN A 229 -5.49 -10.46 -6.44
CA ASN A 229 -6.38 -9.46 -7.02
C ASN A 229 -6.14 -9.20 -8.51
N THR A 230 -4.89 -9.27 -9.02
CA THR A 230 -4.67 -9.18 -10.46
C THR A 230 -5.12 -10.45 -11.18
N LEU A 231 -4.86 -11.63 -10.61
CA LEU A 231 -5.24 -12.91 -11.21
C LEU A 231 -6.76 -13.06 -11.31
N SER A 232 -7.50 -12.67 -10.27
CA SER A 232 -8.97 -12.66 -10.32
C SER A 232 -9.51 -11.69 -11.38
N ALA A 233 -8.90 -10.51 -11.51
CA ALA A 233 -9.23 -9.55 -12.56
C ALA A 233 -8.88 -10.07 -13.96
N GLN A 234 -7.76 -10.80 -14.12
CA GLN A 234 -7.39 -11.44 -15.38
C GLN A 234 -8.36 -12.56 -15.76
N LYS A 235 -8.78 -13.39 -14.80
CA LYS A 235 -9.77 -14.46 -15.03
C LYS A 235 -11.11 -13.90 -15.53
N HIS A 236 -11.59 -12.81 -14.95
CA HIS A 236 -12.79 -12.12 -15.43
C HIS A 236 -12.60 -11.43 -16.80
N ASN A 237 -11.37 -11.12 -17.20
CA ASN A 237 -11.06 -10.55 -18.51
C ASN A 237 -10.97 -11.57 -19.65
N ILE A 238 -10.86 -12.86 -19.35
CA ILE A 238 -10.78 -13.95 -20.34
C ILE A 238 -12.18 -14.55 -20.61
N ALA A 239 -13.09 -14.43 -19.65
CA ALA A 239 -14.43 -15.02 -19.70
C ALA A 239 -15.53 -14.09 -20.26
N GLY A 240 -15.18 -12.87 -20.71
CA GLY A 240 -16.09 -11.91 -21.35
C GLY A 240 -15.43 -11.29 -22.56
#